data_AF-A0A2E8QNH0-F1
#
_entry.id   AF-A0A2E8QNH0-F1
#
_cell.length_a   1.000
_cell.length_b   1.000
_cell.length_c   1.000
_cell.angle_alpha   90.00
_cell.angle_beta   90.00
_cell.angle_gamma   90.00
#
_symmetry.space_group_name_H-M   'P 1'
#
loop_
_entity.id
_entity.type
_entity.pdbx_description
1 polymer ?
#
loop_
_entity_poly.entity_id
_entity_poly.type
_entity_poly.pdbx_seq_one_letter_code
_entity_poly.pdbx_strand_id
1 'polypeptide(L)'
;DSLGLCIFGRGVTDTNVEFIIDAINNALGTELPNSFYRELGAETLHLEHEFNRAAGFSDEDDELPAFFYEEPLPPMDRVARFHGEEINKFRE
;
A
#
# COMPACT_ATOMS: atom_id res chain seq x y z
N ASP A 1 -0.83 -4.83 7.25
CA ASP A 1 -0.30 -6.19 7.49
C ASP A 1 0.55 -6.30 8.75
N SER A 2 1.41 -5.33 9.06
CA SER A 2 2.31 -5.34 10.23
C SER A 2 1.61 -5.58 11.58
N LEU A 3 0.34 -5.18 11.72
CA LEU A 3 -0.45 -5.37 12.95
C LEU A 3 -1.18 -6.72 13.03
N GLY A 4 -1.13 -7.55 11.99
CA GLY A 4 -1.80 -8.86 11.96
C GLY A 4 -3.33 -8.83 11.91
N LEU A 5 -3.93 -7.67 11.65
CA LEU A 5 -5.38 -7.53 11.51
C LEU A 5 -5.87 -8.03 10.14
N CYS A 6 -7.02 -8.71 10.12
CA CYS A 6 -7.61 -9.22 8.88
C CYS A 6 -8.11 -8.08 7.98
N ILE A 7 -7.72 -8.10 6.70
CA ILE A 7 -8.14 -7.10 5.70
C ILE A 7 -9.66 -7.05 5.47
N PHE A 8 -10.39 -8.14 5.75
CA PHE A 8 -11.86 -8.12 5.68
C PHE A 8 -12.50 -7.21 6.74
N GLY A 9 -11.76 -6.85 7.79
CA GLY A 9 -12.18 -5.87 8.80
C GLY A 9 -11.95 -4.41 8.38
N ARG A 10 -11.29 -4.14 7.24
CA ARG A 10 -10.81 -2.81 6.85
C ARG A 10 -11.88 -1.72 6.90
N GLY A 11 -13.10 -2.00 6.47
CA GLY A 11 -14.19 -1.01 6.49
C GLY A 11 -14.52 -0.49 7.89
N VAL A 12 -14.26 -1.29 8.93
CA VAL A 12 -14.41 -0.91 10.33
C VAL A 12 -13.12 -0.30 10.88
N THR A 13 -11.96 -0.90 10.62
CA THR A 13 -10.70 -0.46 11.23
C THR A 13 -10.20 0.87 10.68
N ASP A 14 -10.30 1.11 9.37
CA ASP A 14 -9.81 2.35 8.74
C ASP A 14 -10.62 3.58 9.17
N THR A 15 -11.89 3.38 9.53
CA THR A 15 -12.77 4.45 10.03
C THR A 15 -12.66 4.66 11.54
N ASN A 16 -12.02 3.73 12.25
CA ASN A 16 -11.89 3.72 13.71
C ASN A 16 -10.43 3.51 14.15
N VAL A 17 -9.51 4.29 13.57
CA VAL A 17 -8.06 4.19 13.86
C VAL A 17 -7.76 4.36 15.35
N GLU A 18 -8.45 5.27 16.03
CA GLU A 18 -8.29 5.51 17.47
C GLU A 18 -8.53 4.25 18.29
N PHE A 19 -9.59 3.51 17.99
CA PHE A 19 -9.88 2.23 18.66
C PHE A 19 -8.73 1.22 18.51
N ILE A 20 -8.08 1.19 17.35
CA ILE A 20 -6.95 0.28 17.08
C ILE A 20 -5.71 0.72 17.87
N ILE A 21 -5.41 2.01 17.89
CA ILE A 21 -4.27 2.56 18.64
C ILE A 21 -4.47 2.37 20.14
N ASP A 22 -5.68 2.61 20.66
CA ASP A 22 -6.03 2.35 22.05
C ASP A 22 -5.88 0.87 22.39
N ALA A 23 -6.33 -0.03 21.51
CA ALA A 23 -6.16 -1.47 21.73
C ALA A 23 -4.67 -1.86 21.82
N ILE A 24 -3.81 -1.30 20.97
CA ILE A 24 -2.35 -1.53 21.01
C ILE A 24 -1.75 -0.98 22.31
N ASN A 25 -2.07 0.27 22.65
CA ASN A 25 -1.57 0.91 23.87
C ASN A 25 -2.01 0.15 25.13
N ASN A 26 -3.26 -0.29 25.19
CA ASN A 26 -3.78 -1.09 26.30
C ASN A 26 -3.13 -2.48 26.38
N ALA A 27 -2.86 -3.11 25.23
CA ALA A 27 -2.26 -4.45 25.19
C ALA A 27 -0.76 -4.44 25.54
N LEU A 28 -0.03 -3.42 25.10
CA LEU A 28 1.43 -3.35 25.17
C LEU A 28 1.96 -2.38 26.23
N GLY A 29 1.10 -1.58 26.85
CA GLY A 29 1.50 -0.52 27.79
C GLY A 29 2.25 0.63 27.11
N THR A 30 1.97 0.90 25.84
CA THR A 30 2.59 1.97 25.05
C THR A 30 1.75 3.25 25.08
N GLU A 31 2.33 4.35 24.61
CA GLU A 31 1.67 5.66 24.46
C GLU A 31 1.77 6.15 23.00
N LEU A 32 1.40 5.29 22.05
CA LEU A 32 1.46 5.61 20.63
C LEU A 32 0.37 6.63 20.25
N PRO A 33 0.71 7.65 19.45
CA PRO A 33 -0.27 8.60 18.94
C PRO A 33 -1.11 8.01 17.81
N ASN A 34 -2.27 8.62 17.52
CA ASN A 34 -3.12 8.20 16.39
C ASN A 34 -2.42 8.26 15.02
N SER A 35 -1.42 9.14 14.86
CA SER A 35 -0.64 9.25 13.63
C SER A 35 0.21 8.01 13.35
N PHE A 36 0.58 7.26 14.40
CA PHE A 36 1.39 6.04 14.31
C PHE A 36 0.83 5.04 13.30
N TYR A 37 -0.50 4.89 13.21
CA TYR A 37 -1.13 3.94 12.28
C TYR A 37 -0.73 4.20 10.81
N ARG A 38 -0.66 5.47 10.41
CA ARG A 38 -0.26 5.86 9.05
C ARG A 38 1.26 5.90 8.88
N GLU A 39 1.97 6.39 9.90
CA GLU A 39 3.43 6.46 9.89
C GLU A 39 4.05 5.07 9.74
N LEU A 40 3.57 4.08 10.52
CA LEU A 40 4.01 2.69 10.43
C LEU A 40 3.83 2.12 9.02
N GLY A 41 2.68 2.40 8.39
CA GLY A 41 2.40 1.94 7.03
C GLY A 41 3.33 2.58 5.99
N ALA A 42 3.54 3.89 6.08
CA ALA A 42 4.40 4.63 5.16
C ALA A 42 5.87 4.19 5.29
N GLU A 43 6.37 4.05 6.52
CA GLU A 43 7.73 3.56 6.80
C GLU A 43 7.92 2.13 6.28
N THR A 44 6.94 1.24 6.51
CA THR A 44 7.00 -0.14 5.99
C THR A 44 7.13 -0.15 4.47
N LEU A 45 6.30 0.60 3.75
CA LEU A 45 6.34 0.67 2.29
C LEU A 45 7.66 1.26 1.76
N HIS A 46 8.23 2.24 2.46
CA HIS A 46 9.52 2.82 2.10
C HIS A 46 10.65 1.79 2.23
N LEU A 47 10.71 1.09 3.36
CA LEU A 47 11.70 0.04 3.61
C LEU A 47 11.58 -1.14 2.64
N GLU A 48 10.36 -1.57 2.33
CA GLU A 48 10.11 -2.61 1.32
C GLU A 48 10.58 -2.17 -0.07
N HIS A 49 10.35 -0.91 -0.43
CA HIS A 49 10.84 -0.36 -1.69
C HIS A 49 12.36 -0.31 -1.75
N GLU A 50 13.02 0.20 -0.71
CA GLU A 50 14.49 0.22 -0.61
C GLU A 50 15.08 -1.19 -0.71
N PHE A 51 14.46 -2.16 -0.03
CA PHE A 51 14.85 -3.56 -0.11
C PHE A 51 14.78 -4.09 -1.55
N ASN A 52 13.69 -3.83 -2.27
CA ASN A 52 13.52 -4.27 -3.66
C ASN A 52 14.55 -3.61 -4.58
N ARG A 53 14.82 -2.30 -4.41
CA ARG A 53 15.88 -1.60 -5.16
C ARG A 53 17.25 -2.21 -4.91
N ALA A 54 17.56 -2.56 -3.67
CA ALA A 54 18.83 -3.23 -3.31
C ALA A 54 18.92 -4.65 -3.90
N ALA A 55 17.78 -5.34 -4.08
CA ALA A 55 17.70 -6.62 -4.75
C ALA A 55 17.80 -6.54 -6.29
N GLY A 56 17.81 -5.33 -6.86
CA GLY A 56 17.95 -5.09 -8.29
C GLY A 56 16.64 -4.82 -9.04
N PHE A 57 15.52 -4.67 -8.35
CA PHE A 57 14.27 -4.22 -8.98
C PHE A 57 14.41 -2.76 -9.41
N SER A 58 13.74 -2.43 -10.51
CA SER A 58 13.71 -1.12 -11.11
C SER A 58 12.29 -0.72 -11.49
N ASP A 59 12.13 0.52 -11.96
CA ASP A 59 10.84 1.04 -12.40
C ASP A 59 10.29 0.26 -13.62
N GLU A 60 11.15 -0.46 -14.35
CA GLU A 60 10.78 -1.35 -15.45
C GLU A 60 9.96 -2.56 -14.95
N ASP A 61 10.14 -2.97 -13.70
CA ASP A 61 9.42 -4.09 -13.07
C ASP A 61 8.03 -3.70 -12.56
N ASP A 62 7.70 -2.40 -12.53
CA ASP A 62 6.39 -1.89 -12.09
C ASP A 62 5.35 -1.87 -13.23
N GLU A 63 5.73 -2.22 -14.46
CA GLU A 63 4.83 -2.15 -15.63
C GLU A 63 3.84 -3.33 -15.67
N LEU A 64 2.59 -3.05 -16.02
CA LEU A 64 1.61 -4.13 -16.22
C LEU A 64 1.96 -4.96 -17.46
N PRO A 65 1.57 -6.24 -17.50
CA PRO A 65 1.68 -7.05 -18.72
C PRO A 65 1.01 -6.36 -19.93
N ALA A 66 1.63 -6.49 -21.12
CA ALA A 66 1.24 -5.77 -22.33
C ALA A 66 -0.26 -5.88 -22.69
N PHE A 67 -0.88 -7.04 -22.45
CA PHE A 67 -2.30 -7.25 -22.77
C PHE A 67 -3.24 -6.28 -22.02
N PHE A 68 -2.85 -5.75 -20.84
CA PHE A 68 -3.66 -4.74 -20.16
C PHE A 68 -3.76 -3.43 -20.97
N TYR A 69 -2.77 -3.13 -21.83
CA TYR A 69 -2.73 -1.94 -22.68
C TYR A 69 -3.21 -2.22 -24.12
N GLU A 70 -3.07 -3.46 -24.59
CA GLU A 70 -3.35 -3.85 -25.97
C GLU A 70 -4.74 -4.46 -26.16
N GLU A 71 -5.25 -5.19 -25.16
CA GLU A 71 -6.50 -5.96 -25.26
C GLU A 71 -7.64 -5.27 -24.51
N PRO A 72 -8.61 -4.66 -25.22
CA PRO A 72 -9.73 -3.98 -24.57
C PRO A 72 -10.65 -4.99 -23.88
N LEU A 73 -11.02 -4.71 -22.63
CA LEU A 73 -11.93 -5.57 -21.85
C LEU A 73 -13.40 -5.31 -22.20
N PRO A 74 -14.13 -6.27 -22.81
CA PRO A 74 -15.54 -6.11 -23.09
C PRO A 74 -16.39 -6.10 -21.81
N PRO A 75 -17.58 -5.47 -21.82
CA PRO A 75 -18.18 -4.71 -22.92
C PRO A 75 -17.80 -3.23 -22.93
N MET A 76 -16.94 -2.80 -22.00
CA MET A 76 -16.59 -1.38 -21.83
C MET A 76 -15.45 -0.94 -22.77
N ASP A 77 -14.81 -1.90 -23.42
CA ASP A 77 -13.68 -1.77 -24.34
C ASP A 77 -12.60 -0.82 -23.79
N ARG A 78 -12.24 -1.06 -22.52
CA ARG A 78 -11.22 -0.28 -21.81
C ARG A 78 -9.92 -1.06 -21.73
N VAL A 79 -8.82 -0.33 -21.86
CA VAL A 79 -7.45 -0.75 -21.55
C VAL A 79 -6.94 0.03 -20.34
N ALA A 80 -5.87 -0.44 -19.71
CA ALA A 80 -5.15 0.29 -18.69
C ALA A 80 -4.68 1.65 -19.24
N ARG A 81 -4.69 2.67 -18.38
CA ARG A 81 -4.43 4.06 -18.77
C ARG A 81 -3.12 4.62 -18.22
N PHE A 82 -2.59 3.98 -17.19
CA PHE A 82 -1.42 4.47 -16.48
C PHE A 82 -0.28 3.47 -16.70
N HIS A 83 0.88 4.01 -17.06
CA HIS A 83 2.13 3.26 -17.15
C HIS A 83 2.92 3.40 -15.85
N GLY A 84 3.70 2.36 -15.51
CA GLY A 84 4.54 2.35 -14.31
C GLY A 84 5.44 3.58 -14.21
N GLU A 85 6.12 3.95 -15.30
CA GLU A 85 6.98 5.15 -15.38
C GLU A 85 6.21 6.45 -15.04
N GLU A 86 4.96 6.56 -15.46
CA GLU A 86 4.14 7.76 -15.24
C GLU A 86 3.71 7.87 -13.77
N ILE A 87 3.36 6.74 -13.15
CA ILE A 87 3.01 6.69 -11.72
C ILE A 87 4.23 6.97 -10.85
N ASN A 88 5.39 6.39 -11.21
CA ASN A 88 6.63 6.52 -10.43
C ASN A 88 7.14 7.96 -10.34
N LYS A 89 6.74 8.87 -11.25
CA LYS A 89 7.03 10.32 -11.14
C LYS A 89 6.40 10.99 -9.92
N PHE A 90 5.38 10.38 -9.32
CA PHE A 90 4.67 10.88 -8.14
C PHE A 90 4.99 10.07 -6.88
N ARG A 91 5.98 9.17 -6.95
CA ARG A 91 6.47 8.40 -5.82
C ARG A 91 7.45 9.31 -5.06
N GLU A 92 6.93 10.01 -4.04
CA GLU A 92 7.74 10.82 -3.12
C GLU A 92 8.71 9.95 -2.31
#